data_AF-A0A520P650-F1
#
_entry.id   AF-A0A520P650-F1
#
_cell.length_a   1.000
_cell.length_b   1.000
_cell.length_c   1.000
_cell.angle_alpha   90.00
_cell.angle_beta   90.00
_cell.angle_gamma   90.00
#
_symmetry.space_group_name_H-M   'P 1'
#
loop_
_entity.id
_entity.type
_entity.pdbx_description
1 polymer ?
#
loop_
_entity_poly.entity_id
_entity_poly.type
_entity_poly.pdbx_seq_one_letter_code
_entity_poly.pdbx_strand_id
1 'polypeptide(L)'
;ALPGIADTKQGMIQLARDARLYPSEGCIDFKGIIERMPPVDYSIELPNLSRIKELGYEEHARRCLQHAKRTFGNVKSQRRTQNINNIKGKNIFHDQRAY
;
A
#
# COMPACT_ATOMS: atom_id res chain seq x y z
N ALA A 1 -30.97 -2.39 -3.30
CA ALA A 1 -29.52 -2.22 -3.21
C ALA A 1 -28.97 -1.28 -4.29
N LEU A 2 -28.32 -0.18 -3.87
CA LEU A 2 -27.37 0.53 -4.73
C LEU A 2 -26.19 -0.41 -5.05
N PRO A 3 -25.56 -0.32 -6.24
CA PRO A 3 -24.40 -1.14 -6.57
C PRO A 3 -23.31 -0.97 -5.50
N GLY A 4 -22.90 -2.07 -4.86
CA GLY A 4 -21.86 -2.04 -3.81
C GLY A 4 -22.33 -1.61 -2.41
N ILE A 5 -23.63 -1.50 -2.16
CA ILE A 5 -24.18 -1.29 -0.81
C ILE A 5 -25.23 -2.36 -0.54
N ALA A 6 -24.96 -3.21 0.46
CA ALA A 6 -25.91 -4.23 0.87
C ALA A 6 -27.00 -3.65 1.77
N ASP A 7 -28.23 -4.12 1.57
CA ASP A 7 -29.41 -3.63 2.30
C ASP A 7 -29.50 -4.21 3.74
N THR A 8 -28.56 -5.08 4.14
CA THR A 8 -28.52 -5.71 5.46
C THR A 8 -27.13 -5.62 6.10
N LYS A 9 -27.10 -5.59 7.45
CA LYS A 9 -25.84 -5.65 8.22
C LYS A 9 -24.98 -6.86 7.83
N GLN A 10 -25.60 -8.02 7.66
CA GLN A 10 -24.88 -9.25 7.31
C GLN A 10 -24.28 -9.16 5.90
N GLY A 11 -25.04 -8.62 4.94
CA GLY A 11 -24.54 -8.39 3.59
C GLY A 11 -23.39 -7.37 3.56
N MET A 12 -23.46 -6.32 4.40
CA MET A 12 -22.37 -5.34 4.53
C MET A 12 -21.11 -5.98 5.10
N ILE A 13 -21.25 -6.86 6.11
CA ILE A 13 -20.12 -7.63 6.67
C ILE A 13 -19.52 -8.52 5.59
N GLN A 14 -20.34 -9.26 4.85
CA GLN A 14 -19.86 -10.14 3.78
C GLN A 14 -19.11 -9.35 2.70
N LEU A 15 -19.68 -8.24 2.25
CA LEU A 15 -19.04 -7.37 1.25
C LEU A 15 -17.68 -6.84 1.74
N ALA A 16 -17.60 -6.37 2.99
CA ALA A 16 -16.37 -5.84 3.57
C ALA A 16 -15.27 -6.92 3.72
N ARG A 17 -15.66 -8.20 3.87
CA ARG A 17 -14.74 -9.32 4.05
C ARG A 17 -14.34 -9.97 2.73
N ASP A 18 -15.26 -10.09 1.78
CA ASP A 18 -15.11 -10.97 0.62
C ASP A 18 -15.08 -10.24 -0.73
N ALA A 19 -15.04 -8.90 -0.71
CA ALA A 19 -14.99 -8.09 -1.93
C ALA A 19 -13.90 -7.01 -1.87
N ARG A 20 -12.74 -7.29 -1.25
CA ARG A 20 -11.62 -6.36 -1.28
C ARG A 20 -11.14 -6.17 -2.71
N LEU A 21 -11.04 -4.91 -3.12
CA LEU A 21 -10.54 -4.51 -4.43
C LEU A 21 -9.01 -4.49 -4.44
N TYR A 22 -8.41 -4.62 -5.61
CA TYR A 22 -6.97 -4.44 -5.73
C TYR A 22 -6.59 -2.98 -5.47
N PRO A 23 -5.34 -2.71 -5.04
CA PRO A 23 -4.79 -1.37 -5.07
C PRO A 23 -5.02 -0.74 -6.45
N SER A 24 -5.36 0.55 -6.47
CA SER A 24 -5.82 1.35 -7.62
C SER A 24 -7.25 1.14 -8.13
N GLU A 25 -8.00 0.15 -7.67
CA GLU A 25 -9.39 -0.06 -8.10
C GLU A 25 -10.43 0.61 -7.17
N GLY A 26 -10.00 1.00 -5.96
CA GLY A 26 -10.80 1.76 -5.01
C GLY A 26 -10.36 3.23 -4.91
N CYS A 27 -10.83 3.91 -3.87
CA CYS A 27 -10.58 5.34 -3.63
C CYS A 27 -9.47 5.63 -2.59
N ILE A 28 -8.72 4.63 -2.16
CA ILE A 28 -7.67 4.79 -1.13
C ILE A 28 -6.39 5.40 -1.74
N ASP A 29 -5.89 6.49 -1.16
CA ASP A 29 -4.58 7.05 -1.49
C ASP A 29 -3.43 6.25 -0.84
N PHE A 30 -3.08 5.12 -1.46
CA PHE A 30 -1.97 4.30 -1.01
C PHE A 30 -0.62 5.02 -1.06
N LYS A 31 -0.41 5.92 -2.02
CA LYS A 31 0.88 6.61 -2.19
C LYS A 31 1.12 7.57 -1.03
N GLY A 32 0.11 8.37 -0.66
CA GLY A 32 0.18 9.27 0.48
C GLY A 32 0.38 8.54 1.81
N ILE A 33 -0.28 7.39 1.99
CA ILE A 33 -0.09 6.55 3.18
C ILE A 33 1.37 6.05 3.26
N ILE A 34 1.87 5.43 2.19
CA ILE A 34 3.20 4.80 2.18
C ILE A 34 4.33 5.83 2.30
N GLU A 35 4.17 7.03 1.74
CA GLU A 35 5.14 8.12 1.91
C GLU A 35 5.36 8.50 3.40
N ARG A 36 4.37 8.25 4.26
CA ARG A 36 4.42 8.57 5.69
C ARG A 36 4.87 7.39 6.56
N MET A 37 5.01 6.18 5.98
CA MET A 37 5.38 4.98 6.72
C MET A 37 6.92 4.80 6.82
N PRO A 38 7.41 4.17 7.90
CA PRO A 38 8.80 3.72 7.99
C PRO A 38 9.13 2.64 6.94
N PRO A 39 10.42 2.35 6.67
CA PRO A 39 10.85 1.25 5.80
C PRO A 39 10.44 -0.11 6.38
N VAL A 40 9.29 -0.63 5.96
CA VAL A 40 8.80 -1.94 6.40
C VAL A 40 8.36 -2.77 5.22
N ASP A 41 8.40 -4.09 5.39
CA ASP A 41 7.81 -5.02 4.44
C ASP A 41 6.29 -4.98 4.53
N TYR A 42 5.63 -5.08 3.38
CA TYR A 42 4.17 -5.03 3.29
C TYR A 42 3.60 -6.41 2.98
N SER A 43 2.66 -6.85 3.80
CA SER A 43 1.81 -8.00 3.50
C SER A 43 0.57 -7.55 2.73
N ILE A 44 0.19 -8.31 1.69
CA ILE A 44 -1.01 -8.02 0.88
C ILE A 44 -2.09 -9.04 1.22
N GLU A 45 -3.17 -8.59 1.84
CA GLU A 45 -4.35 -9.42 2.13
C GLU A 45 -5.60 -8.88 1.45
N LEU A 46 -6.00 -9.56 0.37
CA LEU A 46 -7.12 -9.14 -0.48
C LEU A 46 -8.09 -10.31 -0.72
N PRO A 47 -8.84 -10.74 0.31
CA PRO A 47 -9.94 -11.69 0.13
C PRO A 47 -10.96 -11.17 -0.87
N ASN A 48 -11.17 -11.95 -1.93
CA ASN A 48 -12.18 -11.68 -2.94
C ASN A 48 -12.74 -12.99 -3.52
N LEU A 49 -13.87 -13.46 -2.99
CA LEU A 49 -14.41 -14.78 -3.37
C LEU A 49 -14.81 -14.85 -4.84
N SER A 50 -15.36 -13.76 -5.39
CA SER A 50 -15.74 -13.71 -6.80
C SER A 50 -14.53 -13.87 -7.72
N ARG A 51 -13.45 -13.15 -7.44
CA ARG A 51 -12.21 -13.22 -8.24
C ARG A 51 -11.48 -14.54 -8.08
N ILE A 52 -11.43 -15.09 -6.87
CA ILE A 52 -10.85 -16.41 -6.64
C ILE A 52 -11.61 -17.47 -7.44
N LYS A 53 -12.95 -17.40 -7.49
CA LYS A 53 -13.76 -18.32 -8.28
C LYS A 53 -13.54 -18.19 -9.78
N GLU A 54 -13.31 -16.98 -10.27
CA GLU A 54 -13.09 -16.70 -11.70
C GLU A 54 -11.65 -17.01 -12.16
N LEU A 55 -10.66 -16.64 -11.36
CA LEU A 55 -9.25 -16.64 -11.74
C LEU A 55 -8.45 -17.81 -11.16
N GLY A 56 -8.93 -18.39 -10.05
CA GLY A 56 -8.14 -19.27 -9.21
C GLY A 56 -7.17 -18.52 -8.28
N TYR A 57 -6.60 -19.25 -7.33
CA TYR A 57 -5.75 -18.67 -6.28
C TYR A 57 -4.45 -18.08 -6.81
N GLU A 58 -3.77 -18.78 -7.73
CA GLU A 58 -2.47 -18.35 -8.27
C GLU A 58 -2.58 -17.02 -9.01
N GLU A 59 -3.50 -16.94 -9.96
CA GLU A 59 -3.72 -15.74 -10.77
C GLU A 59 -4.21 -14.57 -9.91
N HIS A 60 -5.09 -14.82 -8.93
CA HIS A 60 -5.53 -13.80 -7.99
C HIS A 60 -4.35 -13.24 -7.18
N ALA A 61 -3.49 -14.11 -6.64
CA ALA A 61 -2.29 -13.69 -5.92
C ALA A 61 -1.31 -12.92 -6.81
N ARG A 62 -1.12 -13.35 -8.06
CA ARG A 62 -0.29 -12.65 -9.05
C ARG A 62 -0.79 -11.23 -9.31
N ARG A 63 -2.12 -11.05 -9.48
CA ARG A 63 -2.74 -9.74 -9.69
C ARG A 63 -2.63 -8.85 -8.45
N CYS A 64 -2.83 -9.39 -7.24
CA CYS A 64 -2.61 -8.66 -5.98
C CYS A 64 -1.23 -7.99 -5.96
N LEU A 65 -0.19 -8.75 -6.27
CA LEU A 65 1.19 -8.26 -6.29
C LEU A 65 1.42 -7.22 -7.41
N GLN A 66 0.90 -7.46 -8.62
CA GLN A 66 1.05 -6.54 -9.75
C GLN A 66 0.40 -5.18 -9.48
N HIS A 67 -0.83 -5.18 -8.97
CA HIS A 67 -1.54 -3.96 -8.62
C HIS A 67 -0.84 -3.18 -7.50
N ALA A 68 -0.36 -3.87 -6.46
CA ALA A 68 0.42 -3.25 -5.40
C ALA A 68 1.70 -2.58 -5.94
N LYS A 69 2.50 -3.32 -6.73
CA LYS A 69 3.72 -2.79 -7.36
C LYS A 69 3.44 -1.59 -8.25
N ARG A 70 2.40 -1.66 -9.10
CA ARG A 70 2.01 -0.56 -10.00
C ARG A 70 1.54 0.68 -9.22
N THR A 71 0.78 0.47 -8.15
CA THR A 71 0.17 1.56 -7.39
C THR A 71 1.20 2.30 -6.55
N PHE A 72 2.07 1.57 -5.83
CA PHE A 72 2.95 2.17 -4.82
C PHE A 72 4.34 1.54 -4.72
N GLY A 73 4.73 0.62 -5.60
CA GLY A 73 6.02 -0.09 -5.52
C GLY A 73 7.26 0.82 -5.56
N ASN A 74 7.14 2.01 -6.17
CA ASN A 74 8.21 3.00 -6.26
C ASN A 74 8.08 4.12 -5.21
N VAL A 75 7.06 4.08 -4.35
CA VAL A 75 6.88 5.12 -3.33
C VAL A 75 7.89 4.90 -2.20
N LYS A 76 8.58 5.96 -1.83
CA LYS A 76 9.55 5.99 -0.73
C LYS A 76 9.22 7.17 0.16
N SER A 77 9.46 7.03 1.47
CA SER A 77 9.27 8.13 2.41
C SER A 77 10.31 9.24 2.15
N GLN A 78 9.83 10.42 1.74
CA GLN A 78 10.71 11.56 1.46
C GLN A 78 11.29 12.18 2.73
N ARG A 79 10.51 12.18 3.82
CA ARG A 79 10.92 12.71 5.14
C ARG A 79 12.17 12.02 5.69
N ARG A 80 12.30 10.71 5.44
CA ARG A 80 13.49 9.95 5.84
C ARG A 80 14.71 10.25 4.97
N THR A 81 14.53 10.36 3.65
CA THR A 81 15.62 10.75 2.74
C THR A 81 16.22 12.09 3.12
N GLN A 82 15.38 13.07 3.48
CA GLN A 82 15.86 14.37 3.94
C GLN A 82 16.63 14.27 5.26
N ASN A 83 16.17 13.47 6.23
CA ASN A 83 16.87 13.29 7.51
C ASN A 83 18.28 12.69 7.33
N ILE A 84 18.43 11.64 6.50
CA ILE A 84 19.74 11.03 6.22
C ILE A 84 20.69 12.01 5.53
N ASN A 85 20.20 12.78 4.57
CA ASN A 85 21.01 13.81 3.89
C ASN A 85 21.43 14.93 4.85
N ASN A 86 20.54 15.34 5.76
CA ASN A 86 20.85 16.36 6.77
C ASN A 86 21.90 15.88 7.77
N ILE A 87 21.84 14.62 8.20
CA ILE A 87 22.85 14.00 9.08
C ILE A 87 24.21 13.96 8.36
N LYS A 88 24.25 13.50 7.11
CA LYS A 88 25.49 13.49 6.32
C LYS A 88 26.07 14.89 6.15
N GLY A 89 25.25 15.87 5.77
CA GLY A 89 25.67 17.27 5.65
C GLY A 89 26.29 17.80 6.95
N LYS A 90 25.64 17.56 8.09
CA LYS A 90 26.09 18.04 9.41
C LYS A 90 27.42 17.43 9.85
N ASN A 91 27.66 16.15 9.55
CA ASN A 91 28.95 15.49 9.83
C ASN A 91 30.09 16.06 8.96
N ILE A 92 29.83 16.37 7.68
CA ILE A 92 30.84 16.97 6.78
C ILE A 92 31.26 18.36 7.28
N PHE A 93 30.34 19.16 7.82
CA PHE A 93 30.66 20.48 8.37
C PHE A 93 31.36 20.44 9.74
N HIS A 94 31.26 19.35 10.49
CA HIS A 94 31.92 19.23 11.80
C HIS A 94 33.42 18.90 11.66
N ASP A 95 33.81 18.13 10.64
CA ASP A 95 35.21 17.75 10.38
C ASP A 95 36.07 18.87 9.78
N GLN A 96 35.50 20.02 9.40
CA GLN A 96 36.24 21.13 8.77
C GLN A 96 36.72 22.22 9.76
N ARG A 97 36.67 21.98 11.07
CA ARG A 97 37.09 22.96 12.12
C ARG A 97 38.20 22.47 13.03
N ALA A 98 39.21 21.81 12.49
CA ALA A 98 40.46 21.54 13.19
C ALA A 98 41.66 21.87 12.31
N TYR A 99 42.06 23.15 12.31
CA TYR A 99 43.41 23.63 12.00
C TYR A 99 43.71 24.82 12.90
#